data_AF-A0A521L8U9-F1
#
_entry.id   AF-A0A521L8U9-F1
#
_cell.length_a   1.000
_cell.length_b   1.000
_cell.length_c   1.000
_cell.angle_alpha   90.00
_cell.angle_beta   90.00
_cell.angle_gamma   90.00
#
_symmetry.space_group_name_H-M   'P 1'
#
loop_
_entity.id
_entity.type
_entity.pdbx_description
1 polymer ?
#
loop_
_entity_poly.entity_id
_entity_poly.type
_entity_poly.pdbx_seq_one_letter_code
_entity_poly.pdbx_strand_id
1 'polypeptide(L)'
;VDVLDSVLSEGVTSRLHHRLVREKRLAASIGTDSGFPGIRAPNLFVISAAPLAPHTTQELEVAIEEELDRLKTEPVTQKELEKILNNLDASLVRSLRSNSGLASQLAFFQVLAKDWRYLLKARDRIAAVTPADIQRVAAQYLVKSNRTVATLVKPQRTDTASTAKQGSR
;
A
#
# COMPACT_ATOMS: atom_id res chain seq x y z
N VAL A 1 -6.67 8.94 3.71
CA VAL A 1 -5.99 7.63 3.63
C VAL A 1 -5.48 7.41 2.22
N ASP A 2 -6.20 7.85 1.19
CA ASP A 2 -5.78 7.76 -0.22
C ASP A 2 -4.41 8.42 -0.50
N VAL A 3 -4.16 9.64 0.00
CA VAL A 3 -2.83 10.27 -0.17
C VAL A 3 -1.73 9.51 0.59
N LEU A 4 -2.05 8.90 1.73
CA LEU A 4 -1.13 8.05 2.48
C LEU A 4 -0.80 6.76 1.69
N ASP A 5 -1.79 6.17 1.05
CA ASP A 5 -1.65 5.04 0.12
C ASP A 5 -0.66 5.37 -1.01
N SER A 6 -0.85 6.55 -1.63
CA SER A 6 0.02 7.02 -2.70
C SER A 6 1.46 7.28 -2.24
N VAL A 7 1.68 7.83 -1.05
CA VAL A 7 3.02 7.99 -0.45
C VAL A 7 3.70 6.64 -0.28
N LEU A 8 2.95 5.63 0.17
CA LEU A 8 3.49 4.34 0.54
C LEU A 8 3.82 3.45 -0.67
N SER A 9 2.94 3.35 -1.67
CA SER A 9 3.13 2.37 -2.76
C SER A 9 2.92 2.88 -4.18
N GLU A 10 2.41 4.09 -4.41
CA GLU A 10 2.10 4.52 -5.78
C GLU A 10 3.37 4.87 -6.58
N GLY A 11 3.70 3.96 -7.50
CA GLY A 11 4.84 4.07 -8.41
C GLY A 11 6.18 3.67 -7.79
N VAL A 12 7.20 3.63 -8.64
CA VAL A 12 8.56 3.16 -8.29
C VAL A 12 9.33 4.08 -7.34
N THR A 13 8.80 5.27 -7.07
CA THR A 13 9.41 6.26 -6.16
C THR A 13 8.67 6.39 -4.84
N SER A 14 7.65 5.57 -4.60
CA SER A 14 6.97 5.49 -3.31
C SER A 14 7.92 4.96 -2.24
N ARG A 15 7.66 5.30 -0.98
CA ARG A 15 8.59 5.01 0.13
C ARG A 15 8.85 3.51 0.30
N LEU A 16 7.81 2.68 0.30
CA LEU A 16 7.95 1.23 0.44
C LEU A 16 8.68 0.63 -0.76
N HIS A 17 8.32 1.04 -1.98
CA HIS A 17 8.97 0.50 -3.17
C HIS A 17 10.45 0.91 -3.25
N HIS A 18 10.76 2.18 -2.98
CA HIS A 18 12.14 2.67 -2.99
C HIS A 18 12.99 1.91 -1.98
N ARG A 19 12.55 1.86 -0.72
CA ARG A 19 13.35 1.28 0.36
C ARG A 19 13.43 -0.24 0.28
N LEU A 20 12.30 -0.92 0.09
CA LEU A 20 12.24 -2.39 0.23
C LEU A 20 12.59 -3.13 -1.05
N VAL A 21 12.30 -2.56 -2.22
CA VAL A 21 12.61 -3.20 -3.52
C VAL A 21 13.92 -2.68 -4.10
N ARG A 22 14.18 -1.36 -4.09
CA ARG A 22 15.36 -0.78 -4.76
C ARG A 22 16.60 -0.76 -3.87
N GLU A 23 16.49 -0.22 -2.66
CA GLU A 23 17.63 -0.04 -1.75
C GLU A 23 17.99 -1.35 -1.04
N LYS A 24 17.09 -1.88 -0.21
CA LYS A 24 17.35 -3.08 0.61
C LYS A 24 17.25 -4.38 -0.18
N ARG A 25 16.57 -4.38 -1.35
CA ARG A 25 16.29 -5.58 -2.17
C ARG A 25 15.68 -6.74 -1.37
N LEU A 26 14.86 -6.43 -0.37
CA LEU A 26 14.17 -7.40 0.47
C LEU A 26 12.87 -7.91 -0.15
N ALA A 27 12.22 -7.08 -0.96
CA ALA A 27 10.92 -7.39 -1.55
C ALA A 27 11.04 -7.58 -3.06
N ALA A 28 10.45 -8.65 -3.58
CA ALA A 28 10.22 -8.84 -5.00
C ALA A 28 9.06 -7.95 -5.50
N SER A 29 8.04 -7.78 -4.65
CA SER A 29 6.92 -6.88 -4.89
C SER A 29 6.38 -6.34 -3.57
N ILE A 30 5.82 -5.13 -3.61
CA ILE A 30 5.10 -4.51 -2.51
C ILE A 30 4.04 -3.56 -3.06
N GLY A 31 2.87 -3.55 -2.44
CA GLY A 31 1.75 -2.69 -2.81
C GLY A 31 0.81 -2.47 -1.63
N THR A 32 0.01 -1.41 -1.73
CA THR A 32 -1.03 -1.11 -0.74
C THR A 32 -2.39 -0.94 -1.40
N ASP A 33 -3.44 -1.18 -0.63
CA ASP A 33 -4.83 -0.98 -1.01
C ASP A 33 -5.59 -0.37 0.17
N SER A 34 -6.02 0.88 0.01
CA SER A 34 -6.79 1.63 1.02
C SER A 34 -8.29 1.35 1.00
N GLY A 35 -8.76 0.48 0.10
CA GLY A 35 -10.16 0.27 -0.22
C GLY A 35 -10.72 -1.12 0.09
N PHE A 36 -9.92 -2.06 0.58
CA PHE A 36 -10.29 -3.47 0.62
C PHE A 36 -11.36 -3.82 1.68
N PRO A 37 -12.33 -4.72 1.41
CA PRO A 37 -12.71 -5.28 0.09
C PRO A 37 -13.65 -4.35 -0.69
N GLY A 38 -14.02 -3.20 -0.12
CA GLY A 38 -14.79 -2.16 -0.77
C GLY A 38 -14.92 -0.92 0.11
N ILE A 39 -15.26 0.22 -0.48
CA ILE A 39 -15.18 1.55 0.17
C ILE A 39 -16.52 2.11 0.67
N ARG A 40 -17.61 1.35 0.57
CA ARG A 40 -18.95 1.82 1.01
C ARG A 40 -19.17 1.73 2.52
N ALA A 41 -18.45 0.83 3.19
CA ALA A 41 -18.53 0.55 4.61
C ALA A 41 -17.11 0.66 5.20
N PRO A 42 -16.91 0.54 6.53
CA PRO A 42 -15.57 0.45 7.09
C PRO A 42 -14.74 -0.60 6.36
N ASN A 43 -13.54 -0.19 5.95
CA ASN A 43 -12.67 -0.96 5.07
C ASN A 43 -11.28 -1.13 5.71
N LEU A 44 -10.43 -1.88 5.03
CA LEU A 44 -9.08 -2.20 5.46
C LEU A 44 -8.07 -1.46 4.59
N PHE A 45 -7.02 -0.97 5.24
CA PHE A 45 -5.77 -0.63 4.58
C PHE A 45 -4.88 -1.88 4.55
N VAL A 46 -4.69 -2.45 3.37
CA VAL A 46 -3.95 -3.69 3.18
C VAL A 46 -2.58 -3.39 2.60
N ILE A 47 -1.53 -3.98 3.18
CA ILE A 47 -0.19 -4.01 2.61
C ILE A 47 0.09 -5.44 2.16
N SER A 48 0.35 -5.63 0.87
CA SER A 48 0.71 -6.93 0.30
C SER A 48 2.15 -6.88 -0.20
N ALA A 49 2.95 -7.86 0.19
CA ALA A 49 4.35 -7.91 -0.22
C ALA A 49 4.85 -9.36 -0.36
N ALA A 50 5.81 -9.57 -1.26
CA ALA A 50 6.48 -10.85 -1.46
C ALA A 50 7.98 -10.68 -1.20
N PRO A 51 8.61 -11.50 -0.35
CA PRO A 51 10.05 -11.42 -0.11
C PRO A 51 10.83 -11.88 -1.34
N LEU A 52 11.97 -11.24 -1.58
CA LEU A 52 12.94 -11.68 -2.57
C LEU A 52 13.86 -12.73 -1.96
N ALA A 53 14.09 -13.85 -2.63
CA ALA A 53 15.03 -14.86 -2.13
C ALA A 53 16.44 -14.25 -1.96
N PRO A 54 17.16 -14.57 -0.86
CA PRO A 54 16.86 -15.59 0.16
C PRO A 54 16.07 -15.09 1.38
N HIS A 55 15.50 -13.88 1.33
CA HIS A 55 14.84 -13.26 2.48
C HIS A 55 13.52 -13.93 2.87
N THR A 56 13.15 -13.77 4.13
CA THR A 56 11.98 -14.36 4.76
C THR A 56 10.82 -13.36 4.86
N THR A 57 9.60 -13.88 5.08
CA THR A 57 8.44 -13.04 5.38
C THR A 57 8.62 -12.24 6.66
N GLN A 58 9.35 -12.77 7.64
CA GLN A 58 9.63 -12.11 8.91
C GLN A 58 10.55 -10.89 8.73
N GLU A 59 11.64 -11.03 7.97
CA GLU A 59 12.55 -9.91 7.67
C GLU A 59 11.82 -8.80 6.92
N LEU A 60 10.94 -9.18 5.98
CA LEU A 60 10.14 -8.22 5.23
C LEU A 60 9.10 -7.52 6.11
N GLU A 61 8.43 -8.24 7.02
CA GLU A 61 7.49 -7.65 7.98
C GLU A 61 8.18 -6.58 8.84
N VAL A 62 9.34 -6.89 9.41
CA VAL A 62 10.12 -5.93 10.22
C VAL A 62 10.50 -4.71 9.39
N ALA A 63 10.95 -4.90 8.15
CA ALA A 63 11.35 -3.79 7.30
C ALA A 63 10.15 -2.91 6.87
N ILE A 64 8.95 -3.48 6.72
CA ILE A 64 7.72 -2.73 6.50
C ILE A 64 7.39 -1.92 7.77
N GLU A 65 7.44 -2.54 8.96
CA GLU A 65 7.20 -1.84 10.23
C GLU A 65 8.11 -0.63 10.41
N GLU A 66 9.41 -0.78 10.16
CA GLU A 66 10.38 0.31 10.23
C GLU A 66 9.98 1.50 9.34
N GLU A 67 9.49 1.22 8.12
CA GLU A 67 9.09 2.30 7.20
C GLU A 67 7.78 2.96 7.62
N LEU A 68 6.82 2.19 8.15
CA LEU A 68 5.60 2.76 8.70
C LEU A 68 5.87 3.61 9.94
N ASP A 69 6.81 3.21 10.80
CA ASP A 69 7.20 3.99 11.97
C ASP A 69 7.96 5.26 11.58
N ARG A 70 8.83 5.20 10.57
CA ARG A 70 9.45 6.40 9.99
C ARG A 70 8.43 7.34 9.40
N LEU A 71 7.37 6.85 8.75
CA LEU A 71 6.33 7.73 8.22
C LEU A 71 5.58 8.50 9.32
N LYS A 72 5.56 8.00 10.56
CA LYS A 72 4.97 8.69 11.72
C LYS A 72 5.90 9.77 12.29
N THR A 73 7.22 9.58 12.19
CA THR A 73 8.22 10.45 12.84
C THR A 73 8.93 11.39 11.87
N GLU A 74 9.14 10.98 10.62
CA GLU A 74 9.79 11.72 9.55
C GLU A 74 8.74 12.33 8.60
N PRO A 75 8.62 13.67 8.55
CA PRO A 75 7.61 14.31 7.72
C PRO A 75 7.84 14.05 6.24
N VAL A 76 6.74 13.92 5.51
CA VAL A 76 6.76 13.96 4.04
C VAL A 76 7.24 15.34 3.61
N THR A 77 8.28 15.40 2.77
CA THR A 77 8.75 16.70 2.30
C THR A 77 7.70 17.32 1.39
N GLN A 78 7.63 18.66 1.37
CA GLN A 78 6.69 19.36 0.50
C GLN A 78 6.85 18.95 -0.97
N LYS A 79 8.10 18.77 -1.43
CA LYS A 79 8.42 18.32 -2.79
C LYS A 79 7.92 16.90 -3.09
N GLU A 80 8.03 15.99 -2.12
CA GLU A 80 7.52 14.61 -2.25
C GLU A 80 6.00 14.62 -2.35
N LEU A 81 5.33 15.39 -1.51
CA LEU A 81 3.88 15.55 -1.52
C LEU A 81 3.39 16.16 -2.85
N GLU A 82 3.99 17.26 -3.31
CA GLU A 82 3.66 17.88 -4.59
C GLU A 82 3.78 16.90 -5.75
N LYS A 83 4.83 16.08 -5.78
CA LYS A 83 5.00 15.06 -6.80
C LYS A 83 3.85 14.04 -6.79
N ILE A 84 3.41 13.62 -5.61
CA ILE A 84 2.29 12.67 -5.45
C ILE A 84 0.98 13.31 -5.92
N LEU A 85 0.69 14.53 -5.48
CA LEU A 85 -0.50 15.27 -5.89
C LEU A 85 -0.55 15.47 -7.41
N ASN A 86 0.59 15.83 -8.03
CA ASN A 86 0.71 15.96 -9.48
C ASN A 86 0.44 14.64 -10.21
N ASN A 87 0.90 13.51 -9.67
CA ASN A 87 0.65 12.20 -10.25
C ASN A 87 -0.83 11.81 -10.16
N LEU A 88 -1.47 12.06 -9.01
CA LEU A 88 -2.91 11.83 -8.81
C LEU A 88 -3.74 12.67 -9.77
N ASP A 89 -3.43 13.96 -9.91
CA ASP A 89 -4.08 14.86 -10.86
C ASP A 89 -3.91 14.37 -12.30
N ALA A 90 -2.70 13.99 -12.69
CA ALA A 90 -2.43 13.48 -14.03
C ALA A 90 -3.16 12.15 -14.30
N SER A 91 -3.24 11.26 -13.30
CA SER A 91 -4.00 10.01 -13.38
C SER A 91 -5.49 10.27 -13.54
N LEU A 92 -6.03 11.23 -12.79
CA LEU A 92 -7.42 11.64 -12.94
C LEU A 92 -7.69 12.19 -14.34
N VAL A 93 -6.90 13.16 -14.82
CA VAL A 93 -7.06 13.72 -16.17
C VAL A 93 -7.00 12.63 -17.23
N ARG A 94 -6.05 11.69 -17.14
CA ARG A 94 -5.97 10.53 -18.05
C ARG A 94 -7.23 9.68 -18.01
N SER A 95 -7.80 9.41 -16.84
CA SER A 95 -9.03 8.63 -16.69
C SER A 95 -10.23 9.30 -17.35
N LEU A 96 -10.28 10.63 -17.42
CA LEU A 96 -11.39 11.37 -18.00
C LEU A 96 -11.30 11.53 -19.53
N ARG A 97 -10.19 11.13 -20.15
CA ARG A 97 -9.97 11.32 -21.61
C ARG A 97 -10.83 10.42 -22.49
N SER A 98 -11.33 9.31 -21.97
CA SER A 98 -12.21 8.39 -22.71
C SER A 98 -13.64 8.48 -22.21
N ASN A 99 -14.62 8.26 -23.10
CA ASN A 99 -16.03 8.22 -22.72
C ASN A 99 -16.29 7.16 -21.63
N SER A 100 -15.63 6.01 -21.72
CA SER A 100 -15.76 4.93 -20.74
C SER A 100 -15.18 5.33 -19.38
N GLY A 101 -14.01 5.97 -19.36
CA GLY A 101 -13.36 6.42 -18.13
C GLY A 101 -14.15 7.55 -17.45
N LEU A 102 -14.61 8.54 -18.23
CA LEU A 102 -15.51 9.59 -17.74
C LEU A 102 -16.79 8.98 -17.15
N ALA A 103 -17.48 8.09 -17.88
CA ALA A 103 -18.69 7.44 -17.40
C ALA A 103 -18.45 6.64 -16.10
N SER A 104 -17.31 5.94 -16.01
CA SER A 104 -16.92 5.16 -14.83
C SER A 104 -16.72 6.06 -13.61
N GLN A 105 -16.00 7.18 -13.76
CA GLN A 105 -15.78 8.13 -12.67
C GLN A 105 -17.09 8.77 -12.20
N LEU A 106 -17.94 9.22 -13.13
CA LEU A 106 -19.24 9.81 -12.79
C LEU A 106 -20.14 8.81 -12.05
N ALA A 107 -20.23 7.57 -12.54
CA ALA A 107 -21.00 6.51 -11.91
C ALA A 107 -20.47 6.15 -10.52
N PHE A 108 -19.14 6.05 -10.36
CA PHE A 108 -18.48 5.78 -9.10
C PHE A 108 -18.83 6.83 -8.04
N PHE A 109 -18.66 8.11 -8.34
CA PHE A 109 -18.98 9.19 -7.40
C PHE A 109 -20.48 9.34 -7.16
N GLN A 110 -21.33 9.10 -8.16
CA GLN A 110 -22.78 9.08 -7.94
C GLN A 110 -23.20 7.96 -6.98
N VAL A 111 -22.57 6.79 -7.08
CA VAL A 111 -22.87 5.66 -6.22
C VAL A 111 -22.44 5.91 -4.77
N LEU A 112 -21.23 6.44 -4.59
CA LEU A 112 -20.58 6.59 -3.29
C LEU A 112 -20.99 7.86 -2.56
N ALA A 113 -20.90 9.00 -3.24
CA ALA A 113 -21.16 10.32 -2.65
C ALA A 113 -22.60 10.79 -2.88
N LYS A 114 -23.42 10.01 -3.61
CA LYS A 114 -24.77 10.41 -4.09
C LYS A 114 -24.76 11.68 -4.95
N ASP A 115 -23.58 12.06 -5.43
CA ASP A 115 -23.34 13.28 -6.20
C ASP A 115 -22.12 13.09 -7.10
N TRP A 116 -22.32 12.90 -8.40
CA TRP A 116 -21.22 12.78 -9.37
C TRP A 116 -20.29 14.01 -9.37
N ARG A 117 -20.80 15.20 -9.00
CA ARG A 117 -20.00 16.44 -8.92
C ARG A 117 -18.96 16.37 -7.81
N TYR A 118 -19.06 15.41 -6.90
CA TYR A 118 -18.05 15.14 -5.91
C TYR A 118 -16.68 14.88 -6.54
N LEU A 119 -16.62 14.37 -7.78
CA LEU A 119 -15.39 14.25 -8.55
C LEU A 119 -14.57 15.56 -8.58
N LEU A 120 -15.24 16.69 -8.81
CA LEU A 120 -14.59 18.00 -8.90
C LEU A 120 -14.06 18.45 -7.54
N LYS A 121 -14.81 18.17 -6.47
CA LYS A 121 -14.45 18.53 -5.09
C LYS A 121 -13.36 17.61 -4.52
N ALA A 122 -13.33 16.35 -4.93
CA ALA A 122 -12.36 15.37 -4.46
C ALA A 122 -10.93 15.83 -4.76
N ARG A 123 -10.73 16.43 -5.94
CA ARG A 123 -9.46 17.05 -6.33
C ARG A 123 -9.02 18.12 -5.34
N ASP A 124 -9.88 19.10 -5.05
CA ASP A 124 -9.54 20.21 -4.15
C ASP A 124 -9.24 19.71 -2.74
N ARG A 125 -9.94 18.66 -2.28
CA ARG A 125 -9.68 18.02 -0.98
C ARG A 125 -8.34 17.31 -0.94
N ILE A 126 -7.95 16.63 -2.02
CA ILE A 126 -6.64 15.99 -2.14
C ILE A 126 -5.54 17.05 -2.15
N ALA A 127 -5.72 18.14 -2.89
CA ALA A 127 -4.76 19.25 -2.96
C ALA A 127 -4.56 20.00 -1.63
N ALA A 128 -5.55 19.96 -0.73
CA ALA A 128 -5.48 20.58 0.60
C ALA A 128 -4.75 19.72 1.65
N VAL A 129 -4.37 18.48 1.32
CA VAL A 129 -3.66 17.58 2.26
C VAL A 129 -2.28 18.15 2.55
N THR A 130 -1.89 18.16 3.83
CA THR A 130 -0.57 18.61 4.29
C THR A 130 0.32 17.43 4.70
N PRO A 131 1.65 17.62 4.79
CA PRO A 131 2.52 16.61 5.39
C PRO A 131 2.12 16.20 6.81
N ALA A 132 1.65 17.17 7.60
CA ALA A 132 1.20 16.93 8.97
C ALA A 132 -0.06 16.05 9.01
N ASP A 133 -0.98 16.20 8.04
CA ASP A 133 -2.13 15.32 7.91
C ASP A 133 -1.74 13.86 7.63
N ILE A 134 -0.73 13.66 6.79
CA ILE A 134 -0.23 12.32 6.46
C ILE A 134 0.35 11.66 7.72
N GLN A 135 1.20 12.37 8.46
CA GLN A 135 1.77 11.87 9.72
C GLN A 135 0.67 11.58 10.76
N ARG A 136 -0.29 12.49 10.91
CA ARG A 136 -1.43 12.32 11.84
C ARG A 136 -2.24 11.07 11.50
N VAL A 137 -2.58 10.86 10.23
CA VAL A 137 -3.33 9.68 9.78
C VAL A 137 -2.49 8.41 9.96
N ALA A 138 -1.20 8.43 9.63
CA ALA A 138 -0.30 7.30 9.87
C ALA A 138 -0.21 6.93 11.35
N ALA A 139 -0.08 7.92 12.24
CA ALA A 139 -0.02 7.71 13.68
C ALA A 139 -1.36 7.21 14.27
N GLN A 140 -2.48 7.64 13.70
CA GLN A 140 -3.81 7.24 14.15
C GLN A 140 -4.15 5.80 13.76
N TYR A 141 -3.90 5.42 12.50
CA TYR A 141 -4.42 4.16 11.96
C TYR A 141 -3.38 3.03 11.85
N LEU A 142 -2.11 3.35 11.61
CA LEU A 142 -1.05 2.34 11.38
C LEU A 142 -0.39 1.92 12.70
N VAL A 143 -1.19 1.55 13.69
CA VAL A 143 -0.72 1.11 15.02
C VAL A 143 -0.75 -0.41 15.15
N LYS A 144 0.18 -0.98 15.94
CA LYS A 144 0.32 -2.44 16.09
C LYS A 144 -0.96 -3.13 16.60
N SER A 145 -1.71 -2.47 17.48
CA SER A 145 -2.99 -2.98 18.02
C SER A 145 -4.12 -3.00 16.99
N ASN A 146 -3.98 -2.31 15.86
CA ASN A 146 -4.96 -2.22 14.79
C ASN A 146 -4.48 -2.96 13.53
N ARG A 147 -3.71 -4.03 13.69
CA ARG A 147 -3.09 -4.76 12.59
C ARG A 147 -3.28 -6.27 12.73
N THR A 148 -3.59 -6.89 11.60
CA THR A 148 -3.52 -8.34 11.41
C THR A 148 -2.44 -8.66 10.39
N VAL A 149 -1.60 -9.67 10.67
CA VAL A 149 -0.55 -10.13 9.76
C VAL A 149 -0.83 -11.57 9.36
N ALA A 150 -0.79 -11.83 8.06
CA ALA A 150 -0.92 -13.17 7.50
C ALA A 150 0.29 -13.45 6.60
N THR A 151 0.92 -14.61 6.79
CA THR A 151 2.10 -15.02 6.03
C THR A 151 1.86 -16.37 5.37
N LEU A 152 2.26 -16.50 4.10
CA LEU A 152 2.28 -17.78 3.40
C LEU A 152 3.71 -18.31 3.33
N VAL A 153 3.99 -19.39 4.06
CA VAL A 153 5.30 -20.03 4.09
C VAL A 153 5.20 -21.42 3.46
N LYS A 154 6.10 -21.74 2.54
CA LYS A 154 6.17 -23.08 1.97
C LYS A 154 6.56 -24.07 3.08
N PRO A 155 5.83 -25.18 3.27
CA PRO A 155 6.22 -26.19 4.24
C PRO A 155 7.63 -26.70 3.94
N GLN A 156 8.49 -26.75 4.95
CA GLN A 156 9.76 -27.44 4.80
C GLN A 156 9.46 -28.94 4.68
N ARG A 157 9.93 -29.53 3.59
CA ARG A 157 9.84 -30.97 3.39
C ARG A 157 10.78 -31.63 4.38
N THR A 158 10.26 -32.11 5.50
CA THR A 158 11.00 -33.00 6.41
C THR A 158 11.20 -34.32 5.67
N ASP A 159 12.39 -34.52 5.10
CA ASP A 159 12.80 -35.82 4.58
C ASP A 159 13.09 -36.78 5.76
N THR A 160 12.04 -37.22 6.45
CA THR A 160 12.13 -38.24 7.52
C THR A 160 12.22 -39.66 6.95
N ALA A 161 12.42 -39.83 5.64
CA ALA A 161 12.31 -41.11 4.95
C ALA A 161 13.64 -41.77 4.56
N SER A 162 14.80 -41.30 5.05
CA SER A 162 16.11 -41.88 4.68
C SER A 162 16.70 -42.88 5.70
N THR A 163 16.18 -42.95 6.93
CA THR A 163 16.79 -43.77 8.00
C THR A 163 16.21 -45.18 8.19
N ALA A 164 15.22 -45.60 7.40
CA ALA A 164 14.51 -46.88 7.61
C ALA A 164 14.97 -48.06 6.71
N LYS A 165 16.05 -47.94 5.91
CA LYS A 165 16.51 -49.03 5.01
C LYS A 165 17.97 -49.47 5.20
N GLN A 166 18.50 -49.40 6.41
CA GLN A 166 19.75 -50.08 6.78
C GLN A 166 19.54 -50.84 8.10
N GLY A 167 18.92 -52.01 8.03
CA GLY A 167 18.69 -52.83 9.23
C GLY A 167 17.76 -54.01 9.04
N SER A 168 18.09 -54.95 8.15
CA SER A 168 17.71 -56.37 8.23
C SER A 168 18.46 -57.09 7.10
N ARG A 169 19.59 -57.75 7.42
CA ARG A 169 19.73 -59.22 7.52
C ARG A 169 19.38 -59.95 6.23
#